data_AF-A0A7T0NZB9-F1
#
_entry.id   AF-A0A7T0NZB9-F1
#
_cell.length_a   1.000
_cell.length_b   1.000
_cell.length_c   1.000
_cell.angle_alpha   90.00
_cell.angle_beta   90.00
_cell.angle_gamma   90.00
#
_symmetry.space_group_name_H-M   'P 1'
#
loop_
_entity.id
_entity.type
_entity.pdbx_description
1 polymer ?
#
loop_
_entity_poly.entity_id
_entity_poly.type
_entity_poly.pdbx_seq_one_letter_code
_entity_poly.pdbx_strand_id
1 'polypeptide(L)'
;MNKKIITIALALALPLTVAAFPGDKGGNHFETHRGERVERLVKELDLSAEQKTQLEAVFEEQQAKREAIRQETHQRMQAILSPEQMTKFEDLQKNRHQKWQKRHGQRNADQQSETQK
;
A
#
# COMPACT_ATOMS: atom_id res chain seq x y z
N MET A 1 18.10 14.26 -25.39
CA MET A 1 16.82 14.60 -26.04
C MET A 1 16.17 13.29 -26.44
N ASN A 2 15.33 12.72 -25.56
CA ASN A 2 14.83 11.35 -25.69
C ASN A 2 13.30 11.38 -25.58
N LYS A 3 12.65 11.97 -26.58
CA LYS A 3 11.19 12.07 -26.67
C LYS A 3 10.65 10.74 -27.20
N LYS A 4 10.40 9.78 -26.31
CA LYS A 4 9.63 8.57 -26.67
C LYS A 4 8.23 8.71 -26.09
N ILE A 5 7.32 9.10 -26.96
CA ILE A 5 5.88 9.10 -26.73
C ILE A 5 5.48 7.65 -26.44
N ILE A 6 5.25 7.33 -25.17
CA ILE A 6 4.55 6.10 -24.78
C ILE A 6 3.08 6.50 -24.67
N THR A 7 2.37 6.41 -25.80
CA THR A 7 0.91 6.46 -25.84
C THR A 7 0.36 5.23 -25.10
N ILE A 8 0.12 5.37 -23.79
CA ILE A 8 -0.76 4.44 -23.06
C ILE A 8 -2.18 4.87 -23.39
N ALA A 9 -2.72 4.33 -24.48
CA ALA A 9 -4.15 4.40 -24.76
C ALA A 9 -4.89 3.50 -23.76
N LEU A 10 -5.17 4.01 -22.56
CA LEU A 10 -6.09 3.37 -21.63
C LEU A 10 -7.48 3.98 -21.84
N ALA A 11 -8.12 3.56 -22.93
CA ALA A 11 -9.54 3.76 -23.11
C ALA A 11 -10.30 2.84 -22.14
N LEU A 12 -10.86 3.39 -21.06
CA LEU A 12 -11.93 2.75 -20.29
C LEU A 12 -12.74 3.82 -19.57
N ALA A 13 -13.71 4.37 -20.30
CA ALA A 13 -14.80 5.14 -19.74
C ALA A 13 -15.90 4.18 -19.30
N LEU A 14 -16.01 3.93 -17.99
CA LEU A 14 -17.24 3.47 -17.34
C LEU A 14 -17.31 4.09 -15.92
N PRO A 15 -18.36 4.84 -15.57
CA PRO A 15 -18.55 5.31 -14.20
C PRO A 15 -19.13 4.16 -13.37
N LEU A 16 -18.27 3.45 -12.65
CA LEU A 16 -18.72 2.58 -11.57
C LEU A 16 -18.86 3.44 -10.32
N THR A 17 -20.09 3.70 -9.91
CA THR A 17 -20.40 4.30 -8.61
C THR A 17 -19.95 3.35 -7.51
N VAL A 18 -18.76 3.58 -6.97
CA VAL A 18 -18.25 2.88 -5.78
C VAL A 18 -18.89 3.54 -4.56
N ALA A 19 -19.73 2.79 -3.85
CA ALA A 19 -20.15 3.18 -2.52
C ALA A 19 -18.91 3.13 -1.62
N ALA A 20 -18.47 4.30 -1.15
CA ALA A 20 -17.35 4.42 -0.22
C ALA A 20 -17.78 3.85 1.13
N PHE A 21 -17.41 2.60 1.40
CA PHE A 21 -17.48 2.05 2.74
C PHE A 21 -16.35 2.70 3.57
N PRO A 22 -16.65 3.41 4.67
CA PRO A 22 -15.62 3.93 5.55
C PRO A 22 -14.96 2.75 6.27
N GLY A 23 -13.82 2.32 5.73
CA GLY A 23 -12.95 1.33 6.36
C GLY A 23 -12.37 1.89 7.65
N ASP A 24 -12.52 1.12 8.72
CA ASP A 24 -11.92 1.40 10.03
C ASP A 24 -10.40 1.59 9.89
N LYS A 25 -9.86 2.62 10.55
CA LYS A 25 -8.49 3.13 10.37
C LYS A 25 -7.44 2.19 10.97
N GLY A 26 -7.17 1.09 10.28
CA GLY A 26 -6.10 0.15 10.59
C GLY A 26 -4.73 0.57 10.04
N GLY A 27 -4.08 1.56 10.66
CA GLY A 27 -2.61 1.76 10.58
C GLY A 27 -2.08 2.69 9.48
N ASN A 28 -1.79 3.93 9.90
CA ASN A 28 -1.18 5.07 9.18
C ASN A 28 0.16 4.83 8.44
N HIS A 29 0.63 3.61 8.24
CA HIS A 29 1.94 3.38 7.58
C HIS A 29 1.88 3.31 6.06
N PHE A 30 0.71 3.05 5.46
CA PHE A 30 0.62 2.87 4.00
C PHE A 30 0.42 4.17 3.22
N GLU A 31 -0.15 5.17 3.88
CA GLU A 31 -0.57 6.43 3.27
C GLU A 31 0.62 7.35 2.99
N THR A 32 1.53 7.51 3.95
CA THR A 32 2.80 8.25 3.79
C THR A 32 3.63 7.71 2.61
N HIS A 33 3.76 6.39 2.50
CA HIS A 33 4.52 5.78 1.40
C HIS A 33 3.81 5.83 0.04
N ARG A 34 2.52 6.17 -0.03
CA ARG A 34 1.82 6.31 -1.32
C ARG A 34 2.16 7.64 -1.97
N GLY A 35 2.05 8.75 -1.22
CA GLY A 35 2.41 10.09 -1.72
C GLY A 35 3.84 10.10 -2.24
N GLU A 36 4.80 9.60 -1.44
CA GLU A 36 6.20 9.46 -1.83
C GLU A 36 6.40 8.64 -3.12
N ARG A 37 5.62 7.56 -3.30
CA ARG A 37 5.70 6.72 -4.51
C ARG A 37 5.16 7.43 -5.74
N VAL A 38 4.04 8.15 -5.61
CA VAL A 38 3.46 8.95 -6.70
C VAL A 38 4.44 10.05 -7.09
N GLU A 39 4.96 10.82 -6.13
CA GLU A 39 5.91 11.90 -6.41
C GLU A 39 7.18 11.40 -7.11
N ARG A 40 7.70 10.23 -6.68
CA ARG A 40 8.82 9.60 -7.38
C ARG A 40 8.47 9.23 -8.82
N LEU A 41 7.30 8.63 -9.06
CA LEU A 41 6.88 8.27 -10.43
C LEU A 41 6.66 9.52 -11.29
N VAL A 42 6.08 10.58 -10.72
CA VAL A 42 5.92 11.87 -11.40
C VAL A 42 7.27 12.43 -11.84
N LYS A 43 8.26 12.39 -10.94
CA LYS A 43 9.61 12.89 -11.23
C LYS A 43 10.38 12.02 -12.21
N GLU A 44 10.37 10.69 -12.04
CA GLU A 44 11.18 9.76 -12.86
C GLU A 44 10.61 9.56 -14.27
N LEU A 45 9.32 9.79 -14.45
CA LEU A 45 8.62 9.61 -15.73
C LEU A 45 8.18 10.95 -16.37
N ASP A 46 8.56 12.08 -15.77
CA ASP A 46 8.15 13.43 -16.18
C ASP A 46 6.63 13.55 -16.40
N LEU A 47 5.83 13.07 -15.45
CA LEU A 47 4.37 13.03 -15.59
C LEU A 47 3.76 14.44 -15.53
N SER A 48 2.74 14.67 -16.35
CA SER A 48 1.92 15.89 -16.27
C SER A 48 1.05 15.91 -15.00
N ALA A 49 0.50 17.08 -14.67
CA ALA A 49 -0.45 17.23 -13.56
C ALA A 49 -1.68 16.31 -13.73
N GLU A 50 -2.19 16.19 -14.96
CA GLU A 50 -3.32 15.30 -15.26
C GLU A 50 -2.96 13.82 -15.07
N GLN A 51 -1.76 13.41 -15.50
CA GLN A 51 -1.27 12.04 -15.31
C GLN A 51 -1.03 11.71 -13.83
N LYS A 52 -0.56 12.67 -13.04
CA LYS A 52 -0.43 12.54 -11.59
C LYS A 52 -1.79 12.26 -10.94
N THR A 53 -2.81 13.06 -11.24
CA THR A 53 -4.16 12.87 -10.70
C THR A 53 -4.75 11.52 -11.07
N GLN A 54 -4.57 11.08 -12.32
CA GLN A 54 -5.00 9.74 -12.73
C GLN A 54 -4.28 8.63 -11.95
N LEU A 55 -2.98 8.78 -11.73
CA LEU A 55 -2.18 7.81 -10.99
C LEU A 55 -2.60 7.75 -9.50
N GLU A 56 -2.90 8.89 -8.88
CA GLU A 56 -3.42 8.96 -7.52
C GLU A 56 -4.74 8.21 -7.40
N ALA A 57 -5.67 8.43 -8.33
CA ALA A 57 -6.96 7.73 -8.38
C ALA A 57 -6.79 6.20 -8.50
N VAL A 58 -5.85 5.74 -9.35
CA VAL A 58 -5.54 4.30 -9.47
C VAL A 58 -5.06 3.72 -8.14
N PHE A 59 -4.18 4.42 -7.43
CA PHE A 59 -3.72 3.94 -6.13
C PHE A 59 -4.81 3.99 -5.07
N GLU A 60 -5.70 4.98 -5.07
CA GLU A 60 -6.86 5.03 -4.18
C GLU A 60 -7.80 3.86 -4.39
N GLU A 61 -8.17 3.57 -5.64
CA GLU A 61 -9.02 2.44 -5.96
C GLU A 61 -8.38 1.11 -5.53
N GLN A 62 -7.07 0.95 -5.77
CA GLN A 62 -6.34 -0.23 -5.34
C GLN A 62 -6.43 -0.46 -3.82
N GLN A 63 -6.53 0.62 -3.05
CA GLN A 63 -6.48 0.56 -1.59
C GLN A 63 -7.83 0.20 -1.02
N ALA A 64 -8.90 0.79 -1.57
CA ALA A 64 -10.25 0.36 -1.29
C ALA A 64 -10.43 -1.14 -1.58
N LYS A 65 -9.95 -1.62 -2.75
CA LYS A 65 -9.97 -3.06 -3.09
C LYS A 65 -9.18 -3.91 -2.09
N ARG A 66 -7.98 -3.47 -1.72
CA ARG A 66 -7.14 -4.19 -0.77
C ARG A 66 -7.79 -4.30 0.60
N GLU A 67 -8.42 -3.23 1.08
CA GLU A 67 -9.11 -3.23 2.36
C GLU A 67 -10.31 -4.18 2.34
N ALA A 68 -11.11 -4.15 1.27
CA ALA A 68 -12.21 -5.09 1.09
C ALA A 68 -11.72 -6.56 1.13
N ILE A 69 -10.65 -6.88 0.39
CA ILE A 69 -10.05 -8.22 0.38
C ILE A 69 -9.54 -8.61 1.78
N ARG A 70 -8.94 -7.68 2.52
CA ARG A 70 -8.47 -7.94 3.89
C ARG A 70 -9.62 -8.30 4.82
N GLN A 71 -10.70 -7.54 4.78
CA GLN A 71 -11.89 -7.78 5.61
C GLN A 71 -12.55 -9.11 5.24
N GLU A 72 -12.75 -9.37 3.95
CA GLU A 72 -13.30 -10.64 3.46
C GLU A 72 -12.43 -11.83 3.88
N THR A 73 -11.11 -11.71 3.75
CA THR A 73 -10.17 -12.76 4.18
C THR A 73 -10.27 -13.00 5.68
N HIS A 74 -10.33 -11.93 6.48
CA HIS A 74 -10.45 -12.03 7.93
C HIS A 74 -11.75 -12.75 8.34
N GLN A 75 -12.88 -12.42 7.71
CA GLN A 75 -14.15 -13.09 7.96
C GLN A 75 -14.10 -14.58 7.58
N ARG A 76 -13.51 -14.92 6.42
CA ARG A 76 -13.33 -16.31 6.01
C ARG A 76 -12.45 -17.10 6.98
N MET A 77 -11.43 -16.46 7.54
CA MET A 77 -10.56 -17.07 8.55
C MET A 77 -11.33 -17.36 9.85
N GLN A 78 -12.17 -16.42 10.31
CA GLN A 78 -13.01 -16.63 11.49
C GLN A 78 -14.01 -17.79 11.32
N ALA A 79 -14.46 -18.06 10.09
CA ALA A 79 -15.35 -19.18 9.80
C ALA A 79 -14.66 -20.55 9.83
N ILE A 80 -13.34 -20.60 9.64
CA ILE A 80 -12.54 -21.84 9.56
C ILE A 80 -11.82 -22.13 10.88
N LEU A 81 -11.35 -21.08 11.56
CA LEU A 81 -10.57 -21.19 12.80
C LEU A 81 -11.46 -21.13 14.04
N SER A 82 -11.08 -21.86 15.08
CA SER A 82 -11.67 -21.64 16.41
C SER A 82 -11.26 -20.27 16.97
N PRO A 83 -12.01 -19.70 17.93
CA PRO A 83 -11.64 -18.42 18.57
C PRO A 83 -10.21 -18.43 19.14
N GLU A 84 -9.79 -19.53 19.76
CA GLU A 84 -8.43 -19.68 20.30
C GLU A 84 -7.37 -19.70 19.20
N GLN A 85 -7.63 -20.37 18.08
CA GLN A 85 -6.73 -20.41 16.93
C GLN A 85 -6.61 -19.03 16.26
N MET A 86 -7.71 -18.27 16.20
CA MET A 86 -7.72 -16.92 15.66
C MET A 86 -6.87 -15.96 16.49
N THR A 87 -7.03 -15.98 17.82
CA THR A 87 -6.19 -15.20 18.74
C THR A 87 -4.71 -15.53 18.56
N LYS A 88 -4.37 -16.83 18.50
CA LYS A 88 -2.99 -17.27 18.25
C LYS A 88 -2.46 -16.79 16.89
N PHE A 89 -3.30 -16.80 15.86
CA PHE A 89 -2.93 -16.30 14.53
C PHE A 89 -2.61 -14.80 14.56
N GLU A 90 -3.44 -13.99 15.22
CA GLU A 90 -3.22 -12.55 15.38
C GLU A 90 -1.94 -12.25 16.15
N ASP A 91 -1.66 -13.00 17.22
CA ASP A 91 -0.41 -12.88 17.98
C ASP A 91 0.82 -13.23 17.15
N LEU A 92 0.74 -14.30 16.35
CA LEU A 92 1.80 -14.66 15.40
C LEU A 92 2.01 -13.57 14.35
N GLN A 93 0.95 -12.90 13.91
CA GLN A 93 1.04 -11.78 12.96
C GLN A 93 1.71 -10.56 13.61
N LYS A 94 1.29 -10.16 14.81
CA LYS A 94 1.89 -9.06 15.59
C LYS A 94 3.37 -9.32 15.87
N ASN A 95 3.72 -10.53 16.31
CA ASN A 95 5.10 -10.92 16.59
C ASN A 95 5.99 -10.87 15.34
N ARG A 96 5.47 -11.32 14.18
CA ARG A 96 6.19 -11.19 12.91
C ARG A 96 6.41 -9.73 12.54
N HIS A 97 5.38 -8.89 12.70
CA HIS A 97 5.49 -7.47 12.41
C HIS A 97 6.53 -6.77 13.29
N GLN A 98 6.53 -7.03 14.60
CA GLN A 98 7.52 -6.47 15.53
C GLN A 98 8.95 -6.92 15.21
N LYS A 99 9.15 -8.22 14.90
CA LYS A 99 10.47 -8.74 14.49
C LYS A 99 10.94 -8.05 13.21
N TRP A 100 10.05 -7.85 12.24
CA TRP A 100 10.37 -7.14 11.02
C TRP A 100 10.76 -5.68 11.28
N GLN A 101 9.99 -4.95 12.09
CA GLN A 101 10.31 -3.57 12.47
C GLN A 101 11.68 -3.47 13.17
N LYS A 102 11.97 -4.37 14.13
CA LYS A 102 13.27 -4.40 14.81
C LYS A 102 14.43 -4.61 13.84
N ARG A 103 14.30 -5.55 12.89
CA ARG A 103 15.33 -5.80 11.88
C ARG A 103 15.54 -4.63 10.92
N HIS A 104 14.47 -3.94 10.53
CA HIS A 104 14.59 -2.75 9.69
C HIS A 104 15.21 -1.57 10.45
N GLY A 105 14.87 -1.38 11.71
CA GLY A 105 15.50 -0.38 12.57
C GLY A 105 17.00 -0.63 12.76
N GLN A 106 17.40 -1.88 13.06
CA GLN A 106 18.81 -2.25 13.21
C GLN A 106 19.61 -2.03 11.93
N ARG A 107 19.10 -2.47 10.77
CA ARG A 107 19.77 -2.25 9.48
C ARG A 107 20.01 -0.78 9.16
N ASN A 108 19.04 0.08 9.48
CA ASN A 108 19.17 1.52 9.27
C ASN A 108 20.24 2.13 10.19
N ALA A 109 20.32 1.68 11.46
CA ALA A 109 21.33 2.12 12.41
C ALA A 109 22.75 1.68 11.99
N ASP A 110 22.90 0.44 11.53
CA ASP A 110 24.17 -0.11 11.06
C ASP A 110 24.67 0.69 9.84
N GLN A 111 23.81 0.96 8.84
CA GLN A 111 24.15 1.77 7.66
C GLN A 111 24.58 3.20 8.00
N GLN A 112 23.97 3.83 9.00
CA GLN A 112 24.34 5.18 9.44
C GLN A 112 25.72 5.20 10.13
N SER A 113 26.08 4.13 10.83
CA SER A 113 27.38 4.01 11.50
C SER A 113 28.54 3.74 10.53
N GLU A 114 28.28 3.11 9.39
CA GLU A 114 29.27 2.85 8.33
C GLU A 114 29.52 4.08 7.44
N THR A 115 28.53 4.94 7.22
CA THR A 115 28.67 6.15 6.39
C THR A 115 29.37 7.32 7.11
N GLN A 116 29.56 7.24 8.42
CA GLN A 116 30.25 8.25 9.24
C GLN A 116 31.73 7.92 9.56
N LYS A 117 32.24 6.81 9.04
CA LYS A 117 33.67 6.44 9.10
C LYS A 117 34.33 6.61 7.74
#